data_AF-A0A6B2GJA3-F1
#
_entry.id   AF-A0A6B2GJA3-F1
#
_cell.length_a   1.000
_cell.length_b   1.000
_cell.length_c   1.000
_cell.angle_alpha   90.00
_cell.angle_beta   90.00
_cell.angle_gamma   90.00
#
_symmetry.space_group_name_H-M   'P 1'
#
loop_
_entity.id
_entity.type
_entity.pdbx_description
1 polymer ?
#
loop_
_entity_poly.entity_id
_entity_poly.type
_entity_poly.pdbx_seq_one_letter_code
_entity_poly.pdbx_strand_id
1 'polypeptide(L)'
;MFGIIYKIVQIQWLEGNQFRDEAIENAIKTFEIPANRGNVYTADGSLLATSVPKYDVRMDVAIIPKRIFNRDVLKLSKAMSALFGKP
;
A
#
# COMPACT_ATOMS: atom_id res chain seq x y z
N MET A 1 -11.73 36.21 -4.60
CA MET A 1 -12.33 35.77 -3.33
C MET A 1 -13.72 35.14 -3.53
N PHE A 2 -14.67 35.83 -4.15
CA PHE A 2 -16.05 35.33 -4.37
C PHE A 2 -16.16 34.00 -5.14
N GLY A 3 -15.31 33.74 -6.13
CA GLY A 3 -15.35 32.47 -6.89
C GLY A 3 -14.99 31.22 -6.08
N ILE A 4 -14.16 31.37 -5.02
CA ILE A 4 -13.82 30.27 -4.11
C ILE A 4 -15.03 29.94 -3.23
N ILE A 5 -15.71 30.97 -2.72
CA ILE A 5 -16.91 30.82 -1.88
C ILE A 5 -18.04 30.16 -2.68
N TYR A 6 -18.27 30.59 -3.92
CA TYR A 6 -19.26 29.98 -4.81
C TYR A 6 -18.98 28.48 -5.03
N LYS A 7 -17.72 28.12 -5.29
CA LYS A 7 -17.33 26.71 -5.50
C LYS A 7 -17.47 25.87 -4.23
N ILE A 8 -17.18 26.43 -3.06
CA ILE A 8 -17.41 25.77 -1.77
C ILE A 8 -18.91 25.50 -1.59
N VAL A 9 -19.78 26.48 -1.83
CA VAL A 9 -21.24 26.31 -1.70
C VAL A 9 -21.77 25.27 -2.68
N GLN A 10 -21.30 25.28 -3.93
CA GLN A 10 -21.66 24.28 -4.93
C GLN A 10 -21.28 22.86 -4.48
N ILE A 11 -20.02 22.65 -4.06
CA ILE A 11 -19.55 21.32 -3.64
C ILE A 11 -20.31 20.83 -2.40
N GLN A 12 -20.61 21.72 -1.44
CA GLN A 12 -21.28 21.33 -0.20
C GLN A 12 -22.77 21.04 -0.38
N TRP A 13 -23.48 21.76 -1.27
CA TRP A 13 -24.94 21.60 -1.45
C TRP A 13 -25.37 20.79 -2.67
N LEU A 14 -24.66 20.88 -3.81
CA LEU A 14 -25.01 20.13 -5.02
C LEU A 14 -24.37 18.73 -5.02
N GLU A 15 -23.09 18.65 -4.68
CA GLU A 15 -22.29 17.41 -4.80
C GLU A 15 -22.09 16.72 -3.45
N GLY A 16 -22.43 17.38 -2.34
CA GLY A 16 -22.16 16.90 -0.99
C GLY A 16 -22.84 15.58 -0.65
N ASN A 17 -24.03 15.30 -1.21
CA ASN A 17 -24.69 14.02 -1.00
C ASN A 17 -23.94 12.87 -1.68
N GLN A 18 -23.53 13.04 -2.94
CA GLN A 18 -22.77 12.03 -3.68
C GLN A 18 -21.43 11.73 -2.98
N PHE A 19 -20.70 12.77 -2.56
CA PHE A 19 -19.45 12.58 -1.83
C PHE A 19 -19.64 11.95 -0.44
N ARG A 20 -20.78 12.20 0.22
CA ARG A 20 -21.10 11.56 1.52
C ARG A 20 -21.45 10.10 1.35
N ASP A 21 -22.19 9.76 0.30
CA ASP A 21 -22.55 8.38 -0.03
C ASP A 21 -21.30 7.57 -0.40
N GLU A 22 -20.44 8.11 -1.27
CA GLU A 22 -19.14 7.50 -1.61
C GLU A 22 -18.22 7.36 -0.39
N ALA A 23 -18.22 8.35 0.52
CA ALA A 23 -17.42 8.28 1.74
C ALA A 23 -17.93 7.19 2.69
N ILE A 24 -19.25 6.98 2.79
CA ILE A 24 -19.84 5.94 3.63
C ILE A 24 -19.52 4.55 3.07
N GLU A 25 -19.65 4.35 1.74
CA GLU A 25 -19.30 3.08 1.10
C GLU A 25 -17.83 2.71 1.28
N ASN A 26 -16.92 3.69 1.17
CA ASN A 26 -15.49 3.47 1.31
C ASN A 26 -14.98 3.49 2.76
N ALA A 27 -15.79 3.92 3.73
CA ALA A 27 -15.37 4.03 5.13
C ALA A 27 -15.16 2.66 5.80
N ILE A 28 -15.90 1.63 5.37
CA ILE A 28 -15.87 0.32 6.00
C ILE A 28 -15.45 -0.72 4.96
N LYS A 29 -14.15 -1.04 4.98
CA LYS A 29 -13.62 -2.15 4.19
C LYS A 29 -13.48 -3.39 5.07
N THR A 30 -14.48 -4.27 5.01
CA THR A 30 -14.38 -5.59 5.63
C THR A 30 -13.40 -6.44 4.84
N PHE A 31 -12.42 -7.03 5.52
CA PHE A 31 -11.49 -8.00 4.95
C PHE A 31 -11.46 -9.24 5.83
N GLU A 32 -11.29 -10.41 5.21
CA GLU A 32 -11.15 -11.65 5.95
C GLU A 32 -9.77 -11.71 6.63
N ILE A 33 -9.75 -12.04 7.92
CA ILE A 33 -8.51 -12.32 8.64
C ILE A 33 -8.23 -13.82 8.46
N PRO A 34 -7.15 -14.21 7.75
CA PRO A 34 -6.83 -15.62 7.57
C PRO A 34 -6.48 -16.25 8.92
N ALA A 35 -6.91 -17.49 9.14
CA ALA A 35 -6.56 -18.23 10.34
C ALA A 35 -5.04 -18.52 10.39
N ASN A 36 -4.45 -18.38 11.58
CA ASN A 36 -3.06 -18.77 11.82
C ASN A 36 -2.89 -20.28 11.57
N ARG A 37 -1.92 -20.68 10.74
CA ARG A 37 -1.57 -22.09 10.56
C ARG A 37 -0.67 -22.55 11.71
N GLY A 38 -0.94 -23.75 12.22
CA GLY A 38 -0.09 -24.39 13.23
C GLY A 38 1.25 -24.87 12.67
N ASN A 39 2.15 -25.23 13.58
CA ASN A 39 3.44 -25.83 13.24
C ASN A 39 3.29 -27.35 13.06
N VAL A 40 4.05 -27.94 12.12
CA VAL A 40 4.18 -29.40 11.94
C VAL A 40 5.53 -29.84 12.52
N TYR A 41 5.50 -30.85 13.37
CA TYR A 41 6.69 -31.41 14.03
C TYR A 41 6.91 -32.88 13.64
N THR A 42 8.17 -33.31 13.60
CA THR A 42 8.52 -34.75 13.53
C THR A 42 8.28 -35.45 14.88
N ALA A 43 8.36 -36.78 14.91
CA ALA A 43 8.20 -37.58 16.14
C ALA A 43 9.25 -37.28 17.24
N ASP A 44 10.41 -36.76 16.85
CA ASP A 44 11.50 -36.28 17.71
C ASP A 44 11.39 -34.79 18.09
N GLY A 45 10.33 -34.10 17.64
CA GLY A 45 10.02 -32.71 18.01
C GLY A 45 10.70 -31.64 17.15
N SER A 46 11.38 -32.01 16.07
CA SER A 46 11.97 -31.05 15.13
C SER A 46 10.90 -30.38 14.25
N LEU A 47 11.11 -29.11 13.89
CA LEU A 47 10.15 -28.32 13.11
C LEU A 47 10.25 -28.64 11.61
N LEU A 48 9.17 -29.14 11.01
CA LEU A 48 9.09 -29.44 9.57
C LEU A 48 8.49 -28.30 8.76
N ALA A 49 7.46 -27.64 9.28
CA ALA A 49 6.77 -26.55 8.61
C ALA A 49 6.19 -25.55 9.62
N THR A 50 6.44 -24.26 9.39
CA THR A 50 5.88 -23.14 10.14
C THR A 50 5.46 -22.02 9.20
N SER A 51 4.52 -21.18 9.64
CA SER A 51 4.18 -19.95 8.94
C SER A 51 5.15 -18.84 9.34
N VAL A 52 5.95 -18.40 8.37
CA VAL A 52 6.85 -17.24 8.52
C VAL A 52 6.14 -15.99 8.00
N PRO A 53 6.15 -14.85 8.72
CA PRO A 53 5.61 -13.61 8.20
C PRO A 53 6.39 -13.18 6.95
N LYS A 54 5.69 -12.95 5.85
CA LYS A 54 6.26 -12.44 4.60
C LYS A 54 5.85 -10.98 4.43
N TYR A 55 6.83 -10.11 4.19
CA TYR A 55 6.61 -8.69 3.96
C TYR A 55 6.93 -8.36 2.50
N ASP A 56 6.02 -7.66 1.84
CA ASP A 56 6.25 -7.09 0.51
C ASP A 56 6.58 -5.60 0.66
N VAL A 57 7.74 -5.17 0.17
CA VAL A 57 8.12 -3.76 0.13
C VAL A 57 7.73 -3.19 -1.23
N ARG A 58 6.89 -2.15 -1.25
CA ARG A 58 6.46 -1.45 -2.46
C ARG A 58 6.93 0.01 -2.45
N MET A 59 7.33 0.52 -3.60
CA MET A 59 7.73 1.90 -3.80
C MET A 59 6.87 2.53 -4.90
N ASP A 60 6.24 3.67 -4.61
CA ASP A 60 5.57 4.49 -5.62
C ASP A 60 6.54 5.53 -6.17
N VAL A 61 6.83 5.44 -7.47
CA VAL A 61 7.75 6.33 -8.18
C VAL A 61 7.04 7.39 -9.02
N ALA A 62 5.70 7.35 -9.12
CA ALA A 62 4.93 8.24 -10.00
C ALA A 62 4.97 9.71 -9.55
N ILE A 63 5.17 9.96 -8.26
CA ILE A 63 5.16 11.29 -7.64
C ILE A 63 6.55 11.96 -7.71
N ILE A 64 7.59 11.19 -8.04
CA ILE A 64 8.98 11.67 -7.99
C ILE A 64 9.26 12.54 -9.23
N PRO A 65 9.81 13.76 -9.06
CA PRO A 65 10.21 14.60 -10.19
C PRO A 65 11.17 13.86 -11.13
N LYS A 66 10.86 13.82 -12.44
CA LYS A 66 11.63 13.09 -13.47
C LYS A 66 13.13 13.37 -13.41
N ARG A 67 13.52 14.62 -13.11
CA ARG A 67 14.94 15.01 -12.98
C ARG A 67 15.66 14.22 -11.89
N ILE A 68 15.03 14.03 -10.74
CA ILE A 68 15.60 13.33 -9.59
C ILE A 68 15.65 11.84 -9.90
N PHE A 69 14.55 11.29 -10.41
CA PHE A 69 14.47 9.88 -10.77
C PHE A 69 15.54 9.50 -11.80
N ASN A 70 15.63 10.23 -12.91
CA ASN A 70 16.60 9.93 -13.98
C ASN A 70 18.06 10.08 -13.52
N ARG A 71 18.34 10.96 -12.55
CA ARG A 71 19.69 11.13 -12.00
C ARG A 71 20.14 9.93 -11.18
N ASP A 72 19.25 9.36 -10.38
CA ASP A 72 19.62 8.40 -9.33
C ASP A 72 19.11 6.96 -9.57
N VAL A 73 18.30 6.73 -10.61
CA VAL A 73 17.74 5.40 -10.94
C VAL A 73 18.82 4.33 -11.07
N LEU A 74 19.96 4.64 -11.69
CA LEU A 74 21.07 3.69 -11.86
C LEU A 74 21.68 3.28 -10.51
N LYS A 75 21.81 4.22 -9.57
CA LYS A 75 22.33 3.94 -8.22
C LYS A 75 21.34 3.09 -7.44
N LEU A 76 20.06 3.42 -7.52
CA LEU A 76 18.97 2.64 -6.92
C LEU A 76 18.99 1.20 -7.44
N SER A 77 19.04 0.99 -8.76
CA SER A 77 19.07 -0.36 -9.36
C SER A 77 20.27 -1.18 -8.89
N LYS A 78 21.46 -0.57 -8.79
CA LYS A 78 22.66 -1.25 -8.27
C LYS A 78 22.51 -1.64 -6.80
N ALA A 79 22.00 -0.73 -5.97
CA ALA A 79 21.76 -1.02 -4.56
C ALA A 79 20.72 -2.13 -4.36
N MET A 80 19.62 -2.10 -5.12
CA MET A 80 18.59 -3.16 -5.06
C MET A 80 19.13 -4.51 -5.54
N SER A 81 19.94 -4.53 -6.60
CA SER A 81 20.61 -5.76 -7.05
C SER A 81 21.55 -6.32 -5.98
N ALA A 82 22.30 -5.48 -5.25
CA ALA A 82 23.14 -5.94 -4.15
C ALA A 82 22.33 -6.47 -2.95
N LEU A 83 21.18 -5.85 -2.64
CA LEU A 83 20.30 -6.25 -1.54
C LEU A 83 19.55 -7.56 -1.83
N PHE A 84 19.05 -7.74 -3.05
CA PHE A 84 18.10 -8.82 -3.38
C PHE A 84 18.61 -9.83 -4.42
N GLY A 85 19.73 -9.55 -5.10
CA GLY A 85 20.27 -10.39 -6.17
C GLY A 85 21.13 -11.57 -5.70
N LYS A 86 20.85 -12.14 -4.53
CA LYS A 86 21.45 -13.42 -4.13
C LYS A 86 20.81 -14.56 -4.96
N PRO A 87 21.58 -15.59 -5.34
CA PRO A 87 21.12 -16.70 -6.18
C PRO A 87 19.99 -17.50 -5.53
#